data_AF-A0A662MEG6-F1
#
_entry.id   AF-A0A662MEG6-F1
#
_cell.length_a   1.000
_cell.length_b   1.000
_cell.length_c   1.000
_cell.angle_alpha   90.00
_cell.angle_beta   90.00
_cell.angle_gamma   90.00
#
_symmetry.space_group_name_H-M   'P 1'
#
loop_
_entity.id
_entity.type
_entity.pdbx_description
1 polymer ?
#
loop_
_entity_poly.entity_id
_entity_poly.type
_entity_poly.pdbx_seq_one_letter_code
_entity_poly.pdbx_strand_id
1 'polypeptide(L)'
;MLLEIVPTRSDERALKSLKENILRAVPTIKSLRVDSGKIYIEVEGFDLEALSRIRGVKTIKYEEKTIKGFGGLPVGYSGKALMMFSGGFDSPVASWLLWNSGFSLDFVHFNLAGPVQVYHMGVVLKELYTSWGRSDDSRLYIVDFRNVAREIIELVDRRYKQIVLKRAMYKVSEMLAERINIDVIATGESVGQVSSQTLHSLAAIEEALKEKIVLRPLAGLDKEEIINISKRIGLYELSKNVGEYCALVAGKVVTRPKLQKTLNEEKKIEKLLEESLESIEEYDLREFDPRRLLPYEDLEIDFVPYNAVLVDARSTISEDVPGAIRMEEVNPEDLKDRVVVVFCEDGIISREIALELRNQGILAYSFRGGFKRLREKFCIVI
;
A
#
# COMPACT_ATOMS: atom_id res chain seq x y z
N MET A 1 27.86 5.34 -19.56
CA MET A 1 27.19 4.52 -20.60
C MET A 1 26.13 5.36 -21.29
N LEU A 2 26.13 5.41 -22.63
CA LEU A 2 25.14 6.15 -23.41
C LEU A 2 23.95 5.24 -23.74
N LEU A 3 22.74 5.70 -23.43
CA LEU A 3 21.49 4.97 -23.66
C LEU A 3 20.58 5.76 -24.61
N GLU A 4 20.03 5.10 -25.63
CA GLU A 4 18.90 5.59 -26.43
C GLU A 4 17.59 5.01 -25.87
N ILE A 5 16.72 5.87 -25.39
CA ILE A 5 15.39 5.53 -24.89
C ILE A 5 14.36 5.90 -25.95
N VAL A 6 13.69 4.89 -26.48
CA VAL A 6 12.57 5.04 -27.40
C VAL A 6 11.28 5.06 -26.58
N PRO A 7 10.48 6.13 -26.65
CA PRO A 7 9.23 6.21 -25.92
C PRO A 7 8.11 5.42 -26.61
N THR A 8 7.03 5.13 -25.88
CA THR A 8 5.78 4.62 -26.46
C THR A 8 5.04 5.67 -27.25
N ARG A 9 5.22 6.95 -26.89
CA ARG A 9 4.56 8.11 -27.49
C ARG A 9 5.55 9.27 -27.59
N SER A 10 5.58 9.94 -28.73
CA SER A 10 6.60 10.95 -29.06
C SER A 10 6.05 12.36 -29.23
N ASP A 11 4.81 12.62 -28.81
CA ASP A 11 4.33 13.99 -28.71
C ASP A 11 5.04 14.76 -27.58
N GLU A 12 5.02 16.09 -27.68
CA GLU A 12 5.77 16.97 -26.79
C GLU A 12 5.42 16.76 -25.31
N ARG A 13 4.14 16.58 -24.99
CA ARG A 13 3.67 16.35 -23.63
C ARG A 13 4.20 15.02 -23.08
N ALA A 14 4.09 13.94 -23.86
CA ALA A 14 4.60 12.63 -23.46
C ALA A 14 6.12 12.64 -23.26
N LEU A 15 6.88 13.28 -24.16
CA LEU A 15 8.33 13.40 -24.05
C LEU A 15 8.75 14.21 -22.82
N LYS A 16 8.04 15.30 -22.53
CA LYS A 16 8.27 16.12 -21.33
C LYS A 16 8.05 15.30 -20.05
N SER A 17 6.89 14.64 -19.92
CA SER A 17 6.59 13.81 -18.76
C SER A 17 7.59 12.65 -18.61
N LEU A 18 7.94 11.95 -19.70
CA LEU A 18 8.91 10.85 -19.65
C LEU A 18 10.30 11.33 -19.22
N LYS A 19 10.76 12.47 -19.74
CA LYS A 19 12.03 13.08 -19.34
C LYS A 19 12.06 13.35 -17.83
N GLU A 20 11.02 13.97 -17.28
CA GLU A 20 10.94 14.26 -15.84
C GLU A 20 10.91 12.97 -15.02
N ASN A 21 10.15 11.96 -15.46
CA ASN A 21 10.09 10.65 -14.81
C ASN A 21 11.45 9.95 -14.76
N ILE A 22 12.21 10.01 -15.86
CA ILE A 22 13.57 9.47 -15.94
C ILE A 22 14.50 10.21 -14.98
N LEU A 23 14.46 11.55 -14.95
CA LEU A 23 15.28 12.35 -14.04
C LEU A 23 14.99 12.04 -12.56
N ARG A 24 13.72 11.83 -12.19
CA ARG A 24 13.34 11.46 -10.82
C ARG A 24 13.80 10.05 -10.45
N ALA A 25 13.64 9.09 -11.36
CA ALA A 25 13.95 7.69 -11.08
C ALA A 25 15.46 7.37 -11.13
N VAL A 26 16.24 8.15 -11.89
CA VAL A 26 17.64 7.88 -12.21
C VAL A 26 18.52 9.06 -11.75
N PRO A 27 18.93 9.11 -10.47
CA PRO A 27 19.72 10.22 -9.94
C PRO A 27 21.15 10.27 -10.50
N THR A 28 21.64 9.19 -11.13
CA THR A 28 23.02 9.07 -11.66
C THR A 28 23.18 9.56 -13.11
N ILE A 29 22.20 10.30 -13.64
CA ILE A 29 22.27 10.88 -15.00
C ILE A 29 23.29 12.03 -15.01
N LYS A 30 24.27 11.94 -15.92
CA LYS A 30 25.24 13.02 -16.21
C LYS A 30 24.73 14.01 -17.24
N SER A 31 24.07 13.50 -18.28
CA SER A 31 23.52 14.32 -19.36
C SER A 31 22.23 13.70 -19.91
N LEU A 32 21.29 14.55 -20.32
CA LEU A 32 20.02 14.16 -20.94
C LEU A 32 19.69 15.12 -22.07
N ARG A 33 19.45 14.57 -23.28
CA ARG A 33 18.95 15.34 -24.42
C ARG A 33 17.78 14.63 -25.08
N VAL A 34 16.90 15.40 -25.70
CA VAL A 34 15.78 14.91 -26.53
C VAL A 34 16.08 15.28 -27.97
N ASP A 35 16.00 14.30 -28.85
CA ASP A 35 16.30 14.49 -30.27
C ASP A 35 15.49 13.50 -31.10
N SER A 36 14.84 14.01 -32.15
CA SER A 36 14.05 13.23 -33.11
C SER A 36 13.04 12.27 -32.45
N GLY A 37 12.35 12.75 -31.39
CA GLY A 37 11.34 11.98 -30.66
C GLY A 37 11.88 10.89 -29.74
N LYS A 38 13.19 10.89 -29.46
CA LYS A 38 13.87 9.95 -28.55
C LYS A 38 14.57 10.70 -27.43
N ILE A 39 14.84 9.99 -26.33
CA ILE A 39 15.60 10.52 -25.19
C ILE A 39 16.95 9.82 -25.15
N TYR A 40 18.03 10.59 -25.07
CA TYR A 40 19.38 10.07 -24.89
C TYR A 40 19.89 10.47 -23.52
N ILE A 41 20.34 9.50 -22.74
CA ILE A 41 20.91 9.72 -21.40
C ILE A 41 22.30 9.12 -21.29
N GLU A 42 23.16 9.80 -20.57
CA GLU A 42 24.43 9.27 -20.12
C GLU A 42 24.35 8.99 -18.62
N VAL A 43 24.57 7.73 -18.23
CA VAL A 43 24.45 7.28 -16.83
C VAL A 43 25.71 6.53 -16.37
N GLU A 44 25.96 6.59 -15.07
CA GLU A 44 26.92 5.74 -14.37
C GLU A 44 26.18 4.75 -13.45
N GLY A 45 26.53 3.47 -13.57
CA GLY A 45 26.14 2.44 -12.60
C GLY A 45 24.64 2.30 -12.31
N PHE A 46 23.77 2.47 -13.31
CA PHE A 46 22.31 2.35 -13.12
C PHE A 46 21.76 1.00 -13.57
N ASP A 47 20.80 0.48 -12.82
CA ASP A 47 20.05 -0.73 -13.15
C ASP A 47 19.15 -0.51 -14.38
N LEU A 48 19.52 -1.12 -15.51
CA LEU A 48 18.76 -1.04 -16.75
C LEU A 48 17.39 -1.73 -16.64
N GLU A 49 17.22 -2.68 -15.73
CA GLU A 49 15.92 -3.30 -15.47
C GLU A 49 14.98 -2.30 -14.80
N ALA A 50 15.44 -1.58 -13.77
CA ALA A 50 14.70 -0.48 -13.16
C ALA A 50 14.32 0.60 -14.19
N LEU A 51 15.24 0.97 -15.10
CA LEU A 51 14.95 1.92 -16.18
C LEU A 51 13.84 1.39 -17.11
N SER A 52 13.85 0.09 -17.43
CA SER A 52 12.85 -0.54 -18.30
C SER A 52 11.44 -0.53 -17.70
N ARG A 53 11.32 -0.42 -16.38
CA ARG A 53 10.04 -0.38 -15.65
C ARG A 53 9.40 1.01 -15.65
N ILE A 54 10.14 2.08 -15.99
CA ILE A 54 9.57 3.43 -16.12
C ILE A 54 8.50 3.44 -17.22
N ARG A 55 7.29 3.89 -16.86
CA ARG A 55 6.18 3.94 -17.81
C ARG A 55 6.45 4.95 -18.92
N GLY A 56 6.03 4.59 -20.13
CA GLY A 56 6.34 5.33 -21.34
C GLY A 56 7.64 4.89 -22.02
N VAL A 57 8.47 4.06 -21.39
CA VAL A 57 9.65 3.46 -22.05
C VAL A 57 9.21 2.27 -22.90
N LYS A 58 9.44 2.34 -24.22
CA LYS A 58 9.17 1.24 -25.16
C LYS A 58 10.39 0.33 -25.31
N THR A 59 11.55 0.91 -25.55
CA THR A 59 12.83 0.18 -25.64
C THR A 59 13.98 1.04 -25.17
N ILE A 60 14.99 0.41 -24.57
CA ILE A 60 16.28 1.03 -24.24
C ILE A 60 17.33 0.35 -25.12
N LYS A 61 18.14 1.13 -25.83
CA LYS A 61 19.25 0.64 -26.64
C LYS A 61 20.57 1.16 -26.11
N TYR A 62 21.57 0.30 -26.10
CA TYR A 62 22.94 0.64 -25.74
C TYR A 62 23.87 -0.32 -26.45
N GLU A 63 24.96 0.20 -27.04
CA GLU A 63 25.85 -0.59 -27.89
C GLU A 63 25.02 -1.36 -28.95
N GLU A 64 25.17 -2.69 -29.01
CA GLU A 64 24.40 -3.58 -29.90
C GLU A 64 23.19 -4.25 -29.22
N LYS A 65 22.87 -3.88 -27.97
CA LYS A 65 21.82 -4.52 -27.17
C LYS A 65 20.54 -3.68 -27.14
N THR A 66 19.40 -4.38 -27.08
CA THR A 66 18.08 -3.78 -26.93
C THR A 66 17.33 -4.43 -25.78
N ILE A 67 16.88 -3.62 -24.82
CA ILE A 67 16.02 -4.03 -23.71
C ILE A 67 14.60 -3.53 -24.00
N LYS A 68 13.62 -4.41 -23.85
CA LYS A 68 12.20 -4.06 -23.98
C LYS A 68 11.74 -3.36 -22.69
N GLY A 69 11.12 -2.19 -22.83
CA GLY A 69 10.46 -1.50 -21.72
C GLY A 69 9.06 -2.05 -21.47
N PHE A 70 8.52 -1.74 -20.30
CA PHE A 70 7.16 -2.13 -19.92
C PHE A 70 6.06 -1.44 -20.74
N GLY A 71 6.40 -0.33 -21.42
CA GLY A 71 5.45 0.43 -22.22
C GLY A 71 4.53 1.30 -21.36
N GLY A 72 3.25 1.35 -21.72
CA GLY A 72 2.28 2.26 -21.10
C GLY A 72 2.48 3.72 -21.49
N LEU A 73 1.84 4.63 -20.77
CA LEU A 73 2.01 6.08 -20.92
C LEU A 73 2.91 6.62 -19.80
N PRO A 74 3.73 7.67 -20.06
CA PRO A 74 4.49 8.32 -19.01
C PRO A 74 3.58 8.73 -17.84
N VAL A 75 3.97 8.40 -16.61
CA VAL A 75 3.29 8.88 -15.40
C VAL A 75 3.18 10.41 -15.42
N GLY A 76 2.01 10.93 -15.04
CA GLY A 76 1.64 12.35 -15.11
C GLY A 76 1.03 12.78 -16.46
N TYR A 77 1.12 11.95 -17.51
CA TYR A 77 0.51 12.27 -18.81
C TYR A 77 -1.02 12.38 -18.74
N SER A 78 -1.67 11.50 -17.97
CA SER A 78 -3.14 11.41 -17.88
C SER A 78 -3.74 12.19 -16.72
N GLY A 79 -2.93 12.97 -15.99
CA GLY A 79 -3.35 13.71 -14.81
C GLY A 79 -3.02 12.98 -13.50
N LYS A 80 -3.63 13.43 -12.40
CA LYS A 80 -3.39 12.93 -11.04
C LYS A 80 -4.68 12.39 -10.43
N ALA A 81 -4.59 11.29 -9.67
CA ALA A 81 -5.72 10.69 -8.96
C ALA A 81 -5.35 10.39 -7.50
N LEU A 82 -6.35 10.43 -6.62
CA LEU A 82 -6.26 10.00 -5.22
C LEU A 82 -6.75 8.55 -5.11
N MET A 83 -5.82 7.62 -4.89
CA MET A 83 -6.08 6.19 -4.79
C MET A 83 -6.46 5.81 -3.36
N MET A 84 -7.68 5.30 -3.18
CA MET A 84 -8.08 4.63 -1.94
C MET A 84 -7.36 3.27 -1.82
N PHE A 85 -6.37 3.20 -0.95
CA PHE A 85 -5.43 2.09 -0.90
C PHE A 85 -5.61 1.26 0.37
N SER A 86 -5.88 -0.05 0.22
CA SER A 86 -6.06 -0.97 1.34
C SER A 86 -4.84 -1.85 1.62
N GLY A 87 -3.97 -2.06 0.62
CA GLY A 87 -2.84 -3.00 0.68
C GLY A 87 -3.20 -4.46 0.32
N GLY A 88 -4.47 -4.84 0.38
CA GLY A 88 -4.95 -6.12 -0.17
C GLY A 88 -4.84 -6.16 -1.70
N PHE A 89 -4.97 -7.33 -2.32
CA PHE A 89 -4.61 -7.57 -3.74
C PHE A 89 -5.09 -6.50 -4.75
N ASP A 90 -6.32 -6.03 -4.58
CA ASP A 90 -7.00 -5.19 -5.57
C ASP A 90 -6.34 -3.81 -5.70
N SER A 91 -6.18 -3.08 -4.60
CA SER A 91 -5.72 -1.69 -4.65
C SER A 91 -4.30 -1.49 -5.25
N PRO A 92 -3.29 -2.33 -4.95
CA PRO A 92 -1.99 -2.29 -5.63
C PRO A 92 -2.07 -2.59 -7.12
N VAL A 93 -2.90 -3.56 -7.52
CA VAL A 93 -3.09 -3.90 -8.94
C VAL A 93 -3.76 -2.73 -9.66
N ALA A 94 -4.78 -2.12 -9.07
CA ALA A 94 -5.43 -0.92 -9.61
C ALA A 94 -4.44 0.24 -9.76
N SER A 95 -3.60 0.50 -8.76
CA SER A 95 -2.55 1.53 -8.84
C SER A 95 -1.57 1.27 -9.97
N TRP A 96 -1.11 0.02 -10.10
CA TRP A 96 -0.19 -0.37 -11.18
C TRP A 96 -0.79 -0.17 -12.58
N LEU A 97 -2.08 -0.47 -12.76
CA LEU A 97 -2.82 -0.24 -14.02
C LEU A 97 -3.00 1.26 -14.32
N LEU A 98 -3.22 2.08 -13.30
CA LEU A 98 -3.35 3.54 -13.45
C LEU A 98 -2.02 4.19 -13.84
N TRP A 99 -0.91 3.80 -13.21
CA TRP A 99 0.42 4.22 -13.66
C TRP A 99 0.69 3.78 -15.10
N ASN A 100 0.29 2.56 -15.48
CA ASN A 100 0.41 2.10 -16.87
C ASN A 100 -0.41 2.95 -17.86
N SER A 101 -1.52 3.50 -17.39
CA SER A 101 -2.37 4.45 -18.13
C SER A 101 -1.90 5.90 -18.02
N GLY A 102 -0.75 6.16 -17.38
CA GLY A 102 -0.13 7.49 -17.31
C GLY A 102 -0.65 8.42 -16.21
N PHE A 103 -1.43 7.93 -15.25
CA PHE A 103 -1.82 8.73 -14.08
C PHE A 103 -0.65 8.84 -13.11
N SER A 104 -0.52 9.99 -12.45
CA SER A 104 0.16 10.11 -11.16
C SER A 104 -0.80 9.81 -10.02
N LEU A 105 -0.31 9.26 -8.91
CA LEU A 105 -1.12 8.81 -7.79
C LEU A 105 -0.64 9.43 -6.48
N ASP A 106 -1.58 10.01 -5.74
CA ASP A 106 -1.49 10.08 -4.28
C ASP A 106 -2.35 8.96 -3.68
N PHE A 107 -2.07 8.57 -2.45
CA PHE A 107 -2.71 7.44 -1.78
C PHE A 107 -3.42 7.90 -0.51
N VAL A 108 -4.63 7.40 -0.28
CA VAL A 108 -5.33 7.56 1.01
C VAL A 108 -5.65 6.18 1.60
N HIS A 109 -5.27 5.98 2.86
CA HIS A 109 -5.57 4.77 3.62
C HIS A 109 -6.45 5.11 4.83
N PHE A 110 -7.45 4.26 5.08
CA PHE A 110 -8.33 4.37 6.24
C PHE A 110 -7.96 3.32 7.29
N ASN A 111 -7.40 3.78 8.41
CA ASN A 111 -7.04 2.93 9.53
C ASN A 111 -8.30 2.55 10.33
N LEU A 112 -8.69 1.28 10.27
CA LEU A 112 -9.88 0.74 10.93
C LEU A 112 -9.56 -0.09 12.19
N ALA A 113 -8.33 -0.59 12.29
CA ALA A 113 -7.95 -1.62 13.25
C ALA A 113 -6.64 -1.34 14.00
N GLY A 114 -5.98 -0.22 13.73
CA GLY A 114 -4.78 0.23 14.43
C GLY A 114 -3.46 -0.02 13.67
N PRO A 115 -2.33 0.18 14.36
CA PRO A 115 -1.00 0.24 13.75
C PRO A 115 -0.63 -0.97 12.89
N VAL A 116 -1.05 -2.18 13.27
CA VAL A 116 -0.75 -3.43 12.53
C VAL A 116 -1.32 -3.38 11.10
N GLN A 117 -2.56 -2.91 10.95
CA GLN A 117 -3.18 -2.75 9.64
C GLN A 117 -2.38 -1.76 8.78
N VAL A 118 -2.09 -0.60 9.35
CA VAL A 118 -1.42 0.50 8.65
C VAL A 118 0.00 0.08 8.25
N TYR A 119 0.71 -0.64 9.13
CA TYR A 119 2.03 -1.19 8.86
C TYR A 119 2.02 -2.14 7.65
N HIS A 120 1.15 -3.15 7.63
CA HIS A 120 1.09 -4.10 6.51
C HIS A 120 0.73 -3.42 5.19
N MET A 121 -0.20 -2.46 5.22
CA MET A 121 -0.50 -1.62 4.05
C MET A 121 0.73 -0.83 3.59
N GLY A 122 1.44 -0.19 4.53
CA GLY A 122 2.64 0.60 4.25
C GLY A 122 3.75 -0.24 3.61
N VAL A 123 3.94 -1.48 4.06
CA VAL A 123 4.90 -2.42 3.44
C VAL A 123 4.54 -2.70 1.98
N VAL A 124 3.27 -3.03 1.69
CA VAL A 124 2.81 -3.27 0.32
C VAL A 124 3.00 -2.02 -0.55
N LEU A 125 2.62 -0.85 -0.03
CA LEU A 125 2.72 0.41 -0.77
C LEU A 125 4.19 0.79 -1.05
N LYS A 126 5.08 0.60 -0.07
CA LYS A 126 6.51 0.88 -0.26
C LYS A 126 7.13 -0.04 -1.29
N GLU A 127 6.79 -1.33 -1.28
CA GLU A 127 7.27 -2.27 -2.28
C GLU A 127 6.74 -1.91 -3.68
N LEU A 128 5.43 -1.65 -3.79
CA LEU A 128 4.81 -1.20 -5.04
C LEU A 128 5.50 0.06 -5.58
N TYR A 129 5.71 1.07 -4.74
CA TYR A 129 6.36 2.32 -5.13
C TYR A 129 7.82 2.10 -5.56
N THR A 130 8.59 1.32 -4.79
CA THR A 130 10.00 1.06 -5.09
C THR A 130 10.17 0.25 -6.37
N SER A 131 9.28 -0.69 -6.63
CA SER A 131 9.34 -1.55 -7.82
C SER A 131 8.77 -0.88 -9.08
N TRP A 132 7.75 -0.01 -8.95
CA TRP A 132 6.96 0.47 -10.09
C TRP A 132 6.65 1.97 -10.12
N GLY A 133 6.72 2.65 -8.97
CA GLY A 133 6.26 4.03 -8.78
C GLY A 133 7.37 5.07 -8.62
N ARG A 134 8.66 4.70 -8.61
CA ARG A 134 9.81 5.60 -8.31
C ARG A 134 9.89 6.88 -9.15
N SER A 135 9.24 6.92 -10.30
CA SER A 135 9.17 8.12 -11.13
C SER A 135 8.06 9.10 -10.72
N ASP A 136 7.15 8.70 -9.84
CA ASP A 136 6.01 9.49 -9.38
C ASP A 136 6.33 10.23 -8.07
N ASP A 137 5.82 11.45 -7.91
CA ASP A 137 5.98 12.26 -6.68
C ASP A 137 4.78 12.03 -5.74
N SER A 138 4.58 10.76 -5.41
CA SER A 138 3.39 10.28 -4.70
C SER A 138 3.44 10.59 -3.21
N ARG A 139 2.30 11.02 -2.66
CA ARG A 139 2.08 11.15 -1.22
C ARG A 139 1.18 10.04 -0.68
N LEU A 140 1.36 9.70 0.60
CA LEU A 140 0.48 8.83 1.36
C LEU A 140 -0.20 9.64 2.46
N TYR A 141 -1.52 9.54 2.53
CA TYR A 141 -2.39 10.10 3.54
C TYR A 141 -2.99 8.96 4.38
N ILE A 142 -2.76 8.95 5.69
CA ILE A 142 -3.37 7.98 6.60
C ILE A 142 -4.43 8.72 7.42
N VAL A 143 -5.66 8.19 7.38
CA VAL A 143 -6.82 8.72 8.10
C VAL A 143 -7.17 7.75 9.22
N ASP A 144 -7.19 8.21 10.48
CA ASP A 144 -7.71 7.39 11.58
C ASP A 144 -9.24 7.29 11.49
N PHE A 145 -9.72 6.10 11.18
CA PHE A 145 -11.14 5.80 10.96
C PHE A 145 -11.70 4.86 12.02
N ARG A 146 -10.94 4.56 13.10
CA ARG A 146 -11.36 3.63 14.15
C ARG A 146 -12.62 4.10 14.89
N ASN A 147 -12.68 5.39 15.23
CA ASN A 147 -13.87 5.96 15.89
C ASN A 147 -15.09 5.92 14.96
N VAL A 148 -14.93 6.29 13.69
CA VAL A 148 -16.01 6.19 12.68
C VAL A 148 -16.50 4.74 12.56
N ALA A 149 -15.57 3.77 12.48
CA ALA A 149 -15.91 2.36 12.38
C ALA A 149 -16.68 1.85 13.62
N ARG A 150 -16.26 2.23 14.83
CA ARG A 150 -16.95 1.90 16.08
C ARG A 150 -18.38 2.42 16.08
N GLU A 151 -18.58 3.68 15.72
CA GLU A 151 -19.90 4.33 15.72
C GLU A 151 -20.83 3.74 14.64
N ILE A 152 -20.28 3.34 13.50
CA ILE A 152 -21.02 2.55 12.50
C ILE A 152 -21.45 1.20 13.07
N ILE A 153 -20.58 0.52 13.84
CA ILE A 153 -20.92 -0.75 14.47
C ILE A 153 -22.02 -0.58 15.52
N GLU A 154 -22.03 0.51 16.27
CA GLU A 154 -22.98 0.73 17.38
C GLU A 154 -24.32 1.32 16.91
N LEU A 155 -24.30 2.32 16.02
CA LEU A 155 -25.47 3.16 15.74
C LEU A 155 -26.20 2.82 14.43
N VAL A 156 -25.49 2.24 13.44
CA VAL A 156 -26.04 2.02 12.09
C VAL A 156 -26.76 0.66 11.99
N ASP A 157 -27.90 0.63 11.29
CA ASP A 157 -28.62 -0.62 10.98
C ASP A 157 -27.64 -1.64 10.37
N ARG A 158 -27.59 -2.85 10.95
CA ARG A 158 -26.66 -3.93 10.59
C ARG A 158 -26.53 -4.15 9.08
N ARG A 159 -27.60 -3.97 8.32
CA ARG A 159 -27.61 -4.17 6.86
C ARG A 159 -27.00 -3.04 6.04
N TYR A 160 -26.90 -1.85 6.63
CA TYR A 160 -26.40 -0.63 6.00
C TYR A 160 -24.96 -0.28 6.42
N LYS A 161 -24.40 -0.96 7.42
CA LYS A 161 -23.08 -0.62 7.95
C LYS A 161 -21.96 -0.57 6.90
N GLN A 162 -21.88 -1.57 6.01
CA GLN A 162 -20.86 -1.58 4.95
C GLN A 162 -21.02 -0.45 3.93
N ILE A 163 -22.26 -0.13 3.53
CA ILE A 163 -22.48 0.95 2.57
C ILE A 163 -22.22 2.31 3.21
N VAL A 164 -22.63 2.51 4.47
CA VAL A 164 -22.34 3.74 5.21
C VAL A 164 -20.83 3.92 5.41
N LEU A 165 -20.10 2.86 5.74
CA LEU A 165 -18.63 2.91 5.85
C LEU A 165 -17.97 3.32 4.52
N LYS A 166 -18.35 2.71 3.40
CA LYS A 166 -17.78 3.05 2.09
C LYS A 166 -18.14 4.48 1.67
N ARG A 167 -19.39 4.91 1.89
CA ARG A 167 -19.82 6.30 1.63
C ARG A 167 -19.04 7.31 2.47
N ALA A 168 -18.78 7.00 3.74
CA ALA A 168 -17.95 7.81 4.61
C ALA A 168 -16.50 7.93 4.07
N MET A 169 -15.89 6.83 3.67
CA MET A 169 -14.55 6.84 3.07
C MET A 169 -14.50 7.66 1.77
N TYR A 170 -15.52 7.52 0.92
CA TYR A 170 -15.65 8.30 -0.32
C TYR A 170 -15.75 9.81 -0.03
N LYS A 171 -16.59 10.22 0.91
CA LYS A 171 -16.73 11.63 1.33
C LYS A 171 -15.43 12.21 1.86
N VAL A 172 -14.75 11.50 2.74
CA VAL A 172 -13.47 11.96 3.30
C VAL A 172 -12.39 12.01 2.21
N SER A 173 -12.41 11.07 1.26
CA SER A 173 -11.54 11.10 0.08
C SER A 173 -11.83 12.30 -0.82
N GLU A 174 -13.10 12.67 -1.03
CA GLU A 174 -13.47 13.88 -1.78
C GLU A 174 -12.97 15.14 -1.10
N MET A 175 -13.20 15.28 0.21
CA MET A 175 -12.74 16.43 0.97
C MET A 175 -11.20 16.54 0.99
N LEU A 176 -10.50 15.41 1.08
CA LEU A 176 -9.04 15.39 0.94
C LEU A 176 -8.62 15.78 -0.48
N ALA A 177 -9.25 15.21 -1.50
CA ALA A 177 -8.96 15.51 -2.90
C ALA A 177 -9.17 17.00 -3.23
N GLU A 178 -10.19 17.65 -2.66
CA GLU A 178 -10.38 19.10 -2.74
C GLU A 178 -9.20 19.86 -2.11
N ARG A 179 -8.77 19.48 -0.89
CA ARG A 179 -7.64 20.13 -0.18
C ARG A 179 -6.33 20.04 -0.96
N ILE A 180 -6.10 18.95 -1.69
CA ILE A 180 -4.85 18.70 -2.44
C ILE A 180 -5.01 18.92 -3.95
N ASN A 181 -6.12 19.53 -4.38
CA ASN A 181 -6.44 19.89 -5.77
C ASN A 181 -6.35 18.72 -6.76
N ILE A 182 -7.02 17.62 -6.43
CA ILE A 182 -7.20 16.43 -7.28
C ILE A 182 -8.68 16.26 -7.62
N ASP A 183 -8.97 16.00 -8.90
CA ASP A 183 -10.34 15.85 -9.41
C ASP A 183 -10.82 14.41 -9.56
N VAL A 184 -9.91 13.46 -9.37
CA VAL A 184 -10.14 12.04 -9.64
C VAL A 184 -9.85 11.22 -8.38
N ILE A 185 -10.84 10.43 -7.96
CA ILE A 185 -10.67 9.38 -6.94
C ILE A 185 -10.52 8.05 -7.67
N ALA A 186 -9.64 7.18 -7.19
CA ALA A 186 -9.46 5.85 -7.73
C ALA A 186 -9.68 4.79 -6.65
N THR A 187 -10.29 3.66 -7.04
CA THR A 187 -10.51 2.53 -6.12
C THR A 187 -10.13 1.20 -6.78
N GLY A 188 -9.84 0.20 -5.95
CA GLY A 188 -9.66 -1.19 -6.38
C GLY A 188 -10.99 -1.96 -6.51
N GLU A 189 -12.13 -1.29 -6.58
CA GLU A 189 -13.41 -2.00 -6.64
C GLU A 189 -13.61 -2.68 -8.00
N SER A 190 -14.07 -3.93 -7.95
CA SER A 190 -14.42 -4.77 -9.08
C SER A 190 -15.89 -5.17 -9.05
N VAL A 191 -16.59 -5.00 -10.17
CA VAL A 191 -18.02 -5.26 -10.25
C VAL A 191 -18.30 -6.76 -10.07
N GLY A 192 -19.21 -7.12 -9.17
CA GLY A 192 -19.72 -8.48 -9.03
C GLY A 192 -18.83 -9.49 -8.28
N GLN A 193 -17.64 -9.09 -7.82
CA GLN A 193 -16.74 -10.01 -7.10
C GLN A 193 -17.15 -10.28 -5.65
N VAL A 194 -17.75 -9.31 -4.97
CA VAL A 194 -18.30 -9.46 -3.60
C VAL A 194 -19.70 -8.88 -3.51
N SER A 195 -20.48 -9.33 -2.53
CA SER A 195 -21.88 -8.93 -2.35
C SER A 195 -22.09 -7.42 -2.15
N SER A 196 -21.06 -6.69 -1.71
CA SER A 196 -21.06 -5.24 -1.54
C SER A 196 -20.68 -4.46 -2.81
N GLN A 197 -20.38 -5.14 -3.91
CA GLN A 197 -19.92 -4.55 -5.18
C GLN A 197 -20.88 -4.89 -6.33
N THR A 198 -22.20 -4.91 -6.05
CA THR A 198 -23.20 -4.88 -7.11
C THR A 198 -23.26 -3.48 -7.74
N LEU A 199 -23.73 -3.35 -8.98
CA LEU A 199 -23.92 -2.04 -9.62
C LEU A 199 -24.81 -1.10 -8.79
N HIS A 200 -25.84 -1.63 -8.12
CA HIS A 200 -26.72 -0.84 -7.26
C HIS A 200 -26.00 -0.35 -5.99
N SER A 201 -25.14 -1.19 -5.41
CA SER A 201 -24.32 -0.81 -4.26
C SER A 201 -23.28 0.23 -4.65
N LEU A 202 -22.58 0.05 -5.79
CA LEU A 202 -21.58 0.99 -6.28
C LEU A 202 -22.20 2.35 -6.62
N ALA A 203 -23.34 2.37 -7.33
CA ALA A 203 -24.06 3.60 -7.62
C ALA A 203 -24.46 4.34 -6.33
N ALA A 204 -25.02 3.62 -5.35
CA ALA A 204 -25.39 4.21 -4.07
C ALA A 204 -24.18 4.64 -3.22
N ILE A 205 -22.98 4.09 -3.44
CA ILE A 205 -21.75 4.58 -2.79
C ILE A 205 -21.27 5.86 -3.49
N GLU A 206 -21.23 5.85 -4.81
CA GLU A 206 -20.75 6.95 -5.64
C GLU A 206 -21.62 8.21 -5.53
N GLU A 207 -22.93 8.07 -5.31
CA GLU A 207 -23.83 9.18 -4.95
C GLU A 207 -23.43 9.93 -3.66
N ALA A 208 -22.43 9.45 -2.91
CA ALA A 208 -21.86 10.21 -1.80
C ALA A 208 -20.93 11.34 -2.24
N LEU A 209 -20.40 11.26 -3.47
CA LEU A 209 -19.56 12.28 -4.09
C LEU A 209 -20.42 13.35 -4.74
N LYS A 210 -19.89 14.57 -4.81
CA LYS A 210 -20.53 15.71 -5.46
C LYS A 210 -19.95 15.97 -6.84
N GLU A 211 -18.62 16.05 -6.93
CA GLU A 211 -17.95 16.62 -8.11
C GLU A 211 -16.82 15.73 -8.67
N LYS A 212 -16.32 14.77 -7.88
CA LYS A 212 -15.16 13.97 -8.25
C LYS A 212 -15.53 12.78 -9.13
N ILE A 213 -14.66 12.48 -10.11
CA ILE A 213 -14.79 11.30 -10.98
C ILE A 213 -14.17 10.09 -10.28
N VAL A 214 -14.82 8.92 -10.36
CA VAL A 214 -14.30 7.68 -9.78
C VAL A 214 -13.75 6.75 -10.87
N LEU A 215 -12.45 6.42 -10.77
CA LEU A 215 -11.82 5.39 -11.59
C LEU A 215 -11.84 4.04 -10.89
N ARG A 216 -12.28 3.01 -11.63
CA ARG A 216 -12.30 1.61 -11.16
C ARG A 216 -11.57 0.71 -12.17
N PRO A 217 -10.23 0.67 -12.14
CA PRO A 217 -9.43 -0.06 -13.13
C PRO A 217 -9.73 -1.56 -13.19
N LEU A 218 -10.29 -2.13 -12.12
CA LEU A 218 -10.58 -3.55 -12.00
C LEU A 218 -12.04 -3.91 -12.31
N ALA A 219 -12.88 -2.95 -12.69
CA ALA A 219 -14.32 -3.15 -12.82
C ALA A 219 -14.75 -4.35 -13.69
N GLY A 220 -13.91 -4.74 -14.66
CA GLY A 220 -14.16 -5.86 -15.57
C GLY A 220 -13.21 -7.06 -15.41
N LEU A 221 -12.37 -7.09 -14.36
CA LEU A 221 -11.45 -8.21 -14.11
C LEU A 221 -12.03 -9.20 -13.11
N ASP A 222 -11.73 -10.48 -13.27
CA ASP A 222 -12.02 -11.49 -12.25
C ASP A 222 -10.93 -11.58 -11.17
N LYS A 223 -11.19 -12.37 -10.12
CA LYS A 223 -10.27 -12.50 -8.99
C LYS A 223 -8.96 -13.18 -9.39
N GLU A 224 -9.01 -14.19 -10.25
CA GLU A 224 -7.81 -14.91 -10.68
C GLU A 224 -6.93 -14.00 -11.54
N GLU A 225 -7.52 -13.17 -12.41
CA GLU A 225 -6.79 -12.15 -13.17
C GLU A 225 -6.07 -11.16 -12.24
N ILE A 226 -6.76 -10.63 -11.21
CA ILE A 226 -6.14 -9.73 -10.23
C ILE A 226 -4.99 -10.44 -9.49
N ILE A 227 -5.20 -11.67 -9.04
CA ILE A 227 -4.18 -12.47 -8.35
C ILE A 227 -2.96 -12.73 -9.25
N ASN A 228 -3.20 -13.06 -10.51
CA ASN A 228 -2.13 -13.29 -11.49
C ASN A 228 -1.35 -12.00 -11.78
N ILE A 229 -2.02 -10.85 -11.85
CA ILE A 229 -1.32 -9.57 -11.95
C ILE A 229 -0.52 -9.30 -10.69
N SER A 230 -1.09 -9.52 -9.49
CA SER A 230 -0.40 -9.32 -8.20
C SER A 230 0.88 -10.17 -8.11
N LYS A 231 0.84 -11.42 -8.55
CA LYS A 231 2.02 -12.30 -8.67
C LYS A 231 3.04 -11.74 -9.66
N ARG A 232 2.58 -11.34 -10.86
CA ARG A 232 3.44 -10.76 -11.92
C ARG A 232 4.17 -9.49 -11.46
N ILE A 233 3.53 -8.67 -10.62
CA ILE A 233 4.12 -7.42 -10.12
C ILE A 233 4.89 -7.60 -8.80
N GLY A 234 4.97 -8.83 -8.28
CA GLY A 234 5.76 -9.18 -7.09
C GLY A 234 5.10 -8.87 -5.75
N LEU A 235 3.79 -8.61 -5.70
CA LEU A 235 3.10 -8.16 -4.48
C LEU A 235 2.26 -9.23 -3.79
N TYR A 236 2.11 -10.40 -4.39
CA TYR A 236 1.19 -11.43 -3.91
C TYR A 236 1.43 -11.81 -2.44
N GLU A 237 2.68 -12.13 -2.07
CA GLU A 237 3.00 -12.55 -0.69
C GLU A 237 2.79 -11.43 0.34
N LEU A 238 3.04 -10.17 -0.05
CA LEU A 238 2.81 -9.03 0.83
C LEU A 238 1.31 -8.78 1.02
N SER A 239 0.56 -8.70 -0.08
CA SER A 239 -0.89 -8.44 -0.07
C SER A 239 -1.70 -9.56 0.60
N LYS A 240 -1.23 -10.81 0.53
CA LYS A 240 -1.84 -11.96 1.22
C LYS A 240 -1.90 -11.78 2.74
N ASN A 241 -0.90 -11.08 3.31
CA ASN A 241 -0.79 -10.85 4.74
C ASN A 241 -1.57 -9.62 5.23
N VAL A 242 -2.20 -8.87 4.33
CA VAL A 242 -3.06 -7.74 4.70
C VAL A 242 -4.44 -8.25 5.07
N GLY A 243 -4.87 -8.00 6.31
CA GLY A 243 -6.19 -8.41 6.79
C GLY A 243 -7.35 -7.72 6.06
N GLU A 244 -8.49 -8.41 5.94
CA GLU A 244 -9.72 -7.84 5.38
C GLU A 244 -10.49 -7.02 6.43
N TYR A 245 -9.96 -5.87 6.85
CA TYR A 245 -10.51 -5.10 7.97
C TYR A 245 -11.89 -4.48 7.71
N CYS A 246 -12.28 -4.26 6.46
CA CYS A 246 -13.66 -3.86 6.13
C CYS A 246 -14.69 -4.94 6.51
N ALA A 247 -14.27 -6.19 6.71
CA ALA A 247 -15.10 -7.26 7.22
C ALA A 247 -15.42 -7.14 8.71
N LEU A 248 -14.72 -6.27 9.47
CA LEU A 248 -15.08 -5.96 10.86
C LEU A 248 -16.51 -5.41 10.99
N VAL A 249 -17.03 -4.85 9.90
CA VAL A 249 -18.36 -4.28 9.80
C VAL A 249 -19.33 -5.25 9.07
N ALA A 250 -18.94 -6.51 8.87
CA ALA A 250 -19.67 -7.49 8.06
C ALA A 250 -20.94 -8.06 8.72
N GLY A 251 -21.89 -8.41 7.85
CA GLY A 251 -23.20 -8.96 8.16
C GLY A 251 -23.99 -9.18 6.86
N LYS A 252 -25.29 -9.53 6.94
CA LYS A 252 -26.15 -9.55 5.74
C LYS A 252 -26.19 -8.17 5.11
N VAL A 253 -25.54 -8.01 3.95
CA VAL A 253 -25.46 -6.75 3.21
C VAL A 253 -26.70 -6.56 2.36
N VAL A 254 -27.23 -5.34 2.32
CA VAL A 254 -28.28 -4.99 1.35
C VAL A 254 -27.63 -4.80 -0.03
N THR A 255 -28.04 -5.63 -0.98
CA THR A 255 -27.56 -5.58 -2.38
C THR A 255 -28.25 -4.49 -3.21
N ARG A 256 -29.37 -3.94 -2.73
CA ARG A 256 -30.10 -2.81 -3.34
C ARG A 256 -30.51 -1.79 -2.27
N PRO A 257 -29.58 -0.92 -1.84
CA PRO A 257 -29.82 0.03 -0.76
C PRO A 257 -30.87 1.08 -1.17
N LYS A 258 -31.76 1.45 -0.23
CA LYS A 258 -32.66 2.59 -0.43
C LYS A 258 -31.90 3.87 -0.07
N LEU A 259 -31.76 4.80 -1.01
CA LEU A 259 -31.00 6.04 -0.82
C LEU A 259 -31.43 6.80 0.44
N GLN A 260 -32.74 7.08 0.58
CA GLN A 260 -33.26 7.82 1.74
C GLN A 260 -32.89 7.19 3.08
N LYS A 261 -32.93 5.86 3.17
CA LYS A 261 -32.53 5.15 4.39
C LYS A 261 -31.02 5.26 4.59
N THR A 262 -30.24 5.11 3.54
CA THR A 262 -28.77 5.25 3.58
C THR A 262 -28.36 6.63 4.11
N LEU A 263 -28.96 7.71 3.60
CA LEU A 263 -28.71 9.07 4.08
C LEU A 263 -29.10 9.27 5.55
N ASN A 264 -30.21 8.68 6.00
CA ASN A 264 -30.61 8.74 7.40
C ASN A 264 -29.65 8.00 8.33
N GLU A 265 -29.10 6.86 7.90
CA GLU A 265 -28.08 6.13 8.65
C GLU A 265 -26.74 6.89 8.69
N GLU A 266 -26.37 7.54 7.59
CA GLU A 266 -25.13 8.31 7.47
C GLU A 266 -25.09 9.55 8.38
N LYS A 267 -26.23 10.24 8.58
CA LYS A 267 -26.36 11.37 9.51
C LYS A 267 -25.93 11.04 10.95
N LYS A 268 -25.93 9.76 11.33
CA LYS A 268 -25.52 9.31 12.68
C LYS A 268 -24.01 9.48 12.92
N ILE A 269 -23.21 9.54 11.86
CA ILE A 269 -21.75 9.59 11.93
C ILE A 269 -21.14 10.85 11.31
N GLU A 270 -21.98 11.76 10.78
CA GLU A 270 -21.55 12.90 9.95
C GLU A 270 -20.49 13.79 10.64
N LYS A 271 -20.67 14.09 11.93
CA LYS A 271 -19.73 14.91 12.71
C LYS A 271 -18.32 14.33 12.76
N LEU A 272 -18.21 13.00 12.81
CA LEU A 272 -16.91 12.31 12.91
C LEU A 272 -16.14 12.35 11.59
N LEU A 273 -16.82 12.55 10.46
CA LEU A 273 -16.17 12.64 9.16
C LEU A 273 -15.36 13.94 9.06
N GLU A 274 -15.89 15.04 9.58
CA GLU A 274 -15.17 16.32 9.64
C GLU A 274 -13.94 16.22 10.54
N GLU A 275 -14.09 15.63 11.72
CA GLU A 275 -12.97 15.38 12.66
C GLU A 275 -11.88 14.49 12.05
N SER A 276 -12.26 13.49 11.25
CA SER A 276 -11.29 12.58 10.60
C SER A 276 -10.34 13.28 9.63
N LEU A 277 -10.69 14.47 9.14
CA LEU A 277 -9.80 15.26 8.29
C LEU A 277 -8.72 16.01 9.05
N GLU A 278 -8.89 16.23 10.35
CA GLU A 278 -7.92 16.90 11.20
C GLU A 278 -6.82 15.93 11.67
N SER A 279 -7.11 14.63 11.67
CA SER A 279 -6.19 13.57 12.07
C SER A 279 -5.37 12.97 10.93
N ILE A 280 -5.37 13.59 9.74
CA ILE A 280 -4.65 13.08 8.58
C ILE A 280 -3.15 13.21 8.78
N GLU A 281 -2.46 12.08 8.71
CA GLU A 281 -1.00 12.02 8.65
C GLU A 281 -0.54 11.95 7.20
N GLU A 282 0.39 12.81 6.79
CA GLU A 282 0.93 12.87 5.43
C GLU A 282 2.40 12.38 5.39
N TYR A 283 2.72 11.57 4.37
CA TYR A 283 4.04 11.02 4.13
C TYR A 283 4.46 11.17 2.65
N ASP A 284 5.69 11.59 2.38
CA ASP A 284 6.31 11.50 1.04
C ASP A 284 6.77 10.05 0.79
N LEU A 285 6.26 9.39 -0.26
CA LEU A 285 6.58 7.97 -0.50
C LEU A 285 8.05 7.69 -0.86
N ARG A 286 8.80 8.71 -1.32
CA ARG A 286 10.24 8.58 -1.55
C ARG A 286 10.96 8.30 -0.25
N GLU A 287 10.65 9.07 0.79
CA GLU A 287 11.28 9.00 2.12
C GLU A 287 10.51 8.11 3.11
N PHE A 288 9.32 7.66 2.73
CA PHE A 288 8.47 6.83 3.57
C PHE A 288 9.15 5.50 3.92
N ASP A 289 9.13 5.19 5.20
CA ASP A 289 9.61 3.94 5.77
C ASP A 289 8.50 3.32 6.63
N PRO A 290 7.95 2.16 6.22
CA PRO A 290 6.87 1.50 6.95
C PRO A 290 7.23 1.16 8.40
N ARG A 291 8.51 1.03 8.75
CA ARG A 291 8.95 0.77 10.15
C ARG A 291 8.44 1.86 11.10
N ARG A 292 8.30 3.10 10.62
CA ARG A 292 7.77 4.25 11.39
C ARG A 292 6.33 4.04 11.88
N LEU A 293 5.59 3.12 11.24
CA LEU A 293 4.20 2.78 11.59
C LEU A 293 4.09 1.68 12.64
N LEU A 294 5.21 1.07 13.05
CA LEU A 294 5.22 0.08 14.12
C LEU A 294 4.92 0.76 15.47
N PRO A 295 4.30 0.04 16.42
CA PRO A 295 3.98 0.61 17.72
C PRO A 295 5.25 0.75 18.59
N TYR A 296 6.02 1.81 18.42
CA TYR A 296 7.30 2.00 19.13
C TYR A 296 7.16 1.99 20.66
N GLU A 297 6.07 2.56 21.19
CA GLU A 297 5.82 2.60 22.64
C GLU A 297 5.53 1.20 23.23
N ASP A 298 5.02 0.27 22.41
CA ASP A 298 4.74 -1.08 22.85
C ASP A 298 6.01 -1.93 22.79
N LEU A 299 6.46 -2.47 23.93
CA LEU A 299 7.55 -3.45 23.96
C LEU A 299 7.12 -4.83 23.44
N GLU A 300 5.81 -5.10 23.43
CA GLU A 300 5.23 -6.40 23.07
C GLU A 300 4.26 -6.29 21.90
N ILE A 301 4.54 -7.04 20.83
CA ILE A 301 3.66 -7.19 19.67
C ILE A 301 3.14 -8.61 19.59
N ASP A 302 1.99 -8.80 18.96
CA ASP A 302 1.41 -10.12 18.75
C ASP A 302 1.39 -10.53 17.27
N PHE A 303 2.17 -9.87 16.41
CA PHE A 303 2.37 -10.19 15.00
C PHE A 303 3.86 -10.14 14.67
N VAL A 304 4.27 -10.77 13.55
CA VAL A 304 5.65 -10.73 13.07
C VAL A 304 5.73 -9.72 11.92
N PRO A 305 6.45 -8.60 12.08
CA PRO A 305 6.66 -7.64 11.00
C PRO A 305 7.36 -8.28 9.79
N TYR A 306 7.12 -7.74 8.59
CA TYR A 306 7.71 -8.27 7.37
C TYR A 306 9.25 -8.17 7.41
N ASN A 307 9.95 -9.24 7.03
CA ASN A 307 11.41 -9.39 7.11
C ASN A 307 12.02 -9.19 8.51
N ALA A 308 11.22 -9.28 9.58
CA ALA A 308 11.73 -9.23 10.93
C ALA A 308 12.68 -10.41 11.21
N VAL A 309 13.74 -10.14 11.96
CA VAL A 309 14.63 -11.18 12.49
C VAL A 309 13.97 -11.78 13.71
N LEU A 310 13.69 -13.08 13.66
CA LEU A 310 13.21 -13.82 14.80
C LEU A 310 14.39 -14.26 15.65
N VAL A 311 14.35 -13.97 16.95
CA VAL A 311 15.37 -14.39 17.91
C VAL A 311 14.74 -15.34 18.91
N ASP A 312 15.25 -16.57 18.94
CA ASP A 312 14.82 -17.63 19.86
C ASP A 312 15.63 -17.55 21.16
N ALA A 313 14.97 -17.12 22.22
CA ALA A 313 15.52 -17.02 23.57
C ALA A 313 15.11 -18.20 24.48
N ARG A 314 14.60 -19.31 23.92
CA ARG A 314 14.29 -20.51 24.70
C ARG A 314 15.57 -21.22 25.13
N SER A 315 15.58 -21.66 26.38
CA SER A 315 16.66 -22.46 26.97
C SER A 315 16.65 -23.92 26.49
N THR A 316 15.48 -24.45 26.14
CA THR A 316 15.30 -25.79 25.58
C THR A 316 14.45 -25.69 24.32
N ILE A 317 14.94 -26.25 23.20
CA ILE A 317 14.19 -26.30 21.95
C ILE A 317 13.56 -27.66 21.80
N SER A 318 12.23 -27.70 21.79
CA SER A 318 11.45 -28.87 21.40
C SER A 318 11.17 -28.92 19.89
N GLU A 319 11.11 -27.76 19.25
CA GLU A 319 10.73 -27.58 17.85
C GLU A 319 11.36 -26.27 17.33
N ASP A 320 12.04 -26.34 16.18
CA ASP A 320 12.66 -25.17 15.55
C ASP A 320 11.62 -24.25 14.89
N VAL A 321 11.85 -22.95 14.97
CA VAL A 321 11.09 -21.94 14.22
C VAL A 321 11.88 -21.60 12.94
N PRO A 322 11.33 -21.85 11.73
CA PRO A 322 12.03 -21.55 10.50
C PRO A 322 12.51 -20.10 10.41
N GLY A 323 13.81 -19.92 10.17
CA GLY A 323 14.43 -18.60 10.02
C GLY A 323 14.72 -17.86 11.34
N ALA A 324 14.47 -18.48 12.49
CA ALA A 324 14.88 -17.91 13.78
C ALA A 324 16.37 -18.14 14.06
N ILE A 325 17.01 -17.14 14.66
CA ILE A 325 18.40 -17.17 15.11
C ILE A 325 18.41 -17.42 16.62
N ARG A 326 19.32 -18.27 17.10
CA ARG A 326 19.51 -18.51 18.54
C ARG A 326 20.02 -17.24 19.20
N MET A 327 19.50 -16.88 20.38
CA MET A 327 19.99 -15.71 21.13
C MET A 327 21.51 -15.74 21.37
N GLU A 328 22.08 -16.92 21.57
CA GLU A 328 23.52 -17.13 21.77
C GLU A 328 24.36 -16.81 20.52
N GLU A 329 23.76 -16.85 19.33
CA GLU A 329 24.40 -16.56 18.03
C GLU A 329 24.16 -15.12 17.58
N VAL A 330 23.34 -14.36 18.32
CA VAL A 330 23.02 -12.97 17.98
C VAL A 330 24.23 -12.08 18.22
N ASN A 331 24.67 -11.43 17.16
CA ASN A 331 25.55 -10.27 17.23
C ASN A 331 24.70 -9.00 17.05
N PRO A 332 24.60 -8.10 18.06
CA PRO A 332 23.79 -6.89 17.99
C PRO A 332 24.11 -5.98 16.80
N GLU A 333 25.36 -5.97 16.32
CA GLU A 333 25.76 -5.18 15.15
C GLU A 333 25.04 -5.64 13.88
N ASP A 334 24.77 -6.94 13.72
CA ASP A 334 24.10 -7.51 12.55
C ASP A 334 22.58 -7.25 12.56
N LEU A 335 22.05 -6.75 13.69
CA LEU A 335 20.64 -6.41 13.88
C LEU A 335 20.35 -4.92 13.66
N LYS A 336 21.38 -4.09 13.48
CA LYS A 336 21.20 -2.66 13.19
C LYS A 336 20.37 -2.51 11.91
N ASP A 337 19.40 -1.59 11.94
CA ASP A 337 18.40 -1.34 10.90
C ASP A 337 17.37 -2.45 10.66
N ARG A 338 17.39 -3.56 11.40
CA ARG A 338 16.38 -4.62 11.28
C ARG A 338 15.34 -4.51 12.37
N VAL A 339 14.12 -4.93 12.05
CA VAL A 339 13.09 -5.15 13.07
C VAL A 339 13.36 -6.51 13.69
N VAL A 340 13.47 -6.57 15.01
CA VAL A 340 13.78 -7.80 15.74
C VAL A 340 12.57 -8.21 16.57
N VAL A 341 12.21 -9.49 16.52
CA VAL A 341 11.17 -10.07 17.35
C VAL A 341 11.76 -11.22 18.14
N VAL A 342 11.86 -11.01 19.45
CA VAL A 342 12.37 -12.00 20.40
C VAL A 342 11.19 -12.81 20.93
N PHE A 343 11.35 -14.12 21.02
CA PHE A 343 10.38 -14.98 21.67
C PHE A 343 11.08 -15.96 22.61
N CYS A 344 10.43 -16.26 23.73
CA CYS A 344 10.79 -17.36 24.62
C CYS A 344 9.54 -18.23 24.83
N GLU A 345 9.57 -19.19 25.76
CA GLU A 345 8.43 -20.12 25.96
C GLU A 345 7.13 -19.37 26.28
N ASP A 346 7.14 -18.53 27.32
CA ASP A 346 5.94 -17.82 27.82
C ASP A 346 5.92 -16.30 27.55
N GLY A 347 6.97 -15.74 26.95
CA GLY A 347 7.10 -14.30 26.65
C GLY A 347 7.74 -13.42 27.74
N ILE A 348 8.11 -14.00 28.90
CA ILE A 348 8.70 -13.27 30.04
C ILE A 348 10.14 -12.85 29.73
N ILE A 349 11.02 -13.82 29.43
CA ILE A 349 12.45 -13.59 29.17
C ILE A 349 12.63 -12.74 27.91
N SER A 350 11.84 -12.99 26.87
CA SER A 350 11.93 -12.23 25.62
C SER A 350 11.63 -10.74 25.79
N ARG A 351 10.84 -10.37 26.81
CA ARG A 351 10.55 -8.96 27.13
C ARG A 351 11.78 -8.23 27.67
N GLU A 352 12.55 -8.87 28.55
CA GLU A 352 13.78 -8.30 29.09
C GLU A 352 14.85 -8.14 27.99
N ILE A 353 15.03 -9.17 27.15
CA ILE A 353 15.97 -9.14 26.02
C ILE A 353 15.58 -8.06 25.01
N ALA A 354 14.28 -7.94 24.66
CA ALA A 354 13.83 -6.91 23.74
C ALA A 354 14.11 -5.50 24.28
N LEU A 355 13.97 -5.29 25.59
CA LEU A 355 14.30 -4.01 26.22
C LEU A 355 15.81 -3.72 26.17
N GLU A 356 16.64 -4.73 26.43
CA GLU A 356 18.10 -4.60 26.33
C GLU A 356 18.54 -4.24 24.91
N LEU A 357 18.02 -4.91 23.89
CA LEU A 357 18.29 -4.60 22.49
C LEU A 357 17.85 -3.17 22.13
N ARG A 358 16.70 -2.71 22.62
CA ARG A 358 16.25 -1.32 22.44
C ARG A 358 17.21 -0.31 23.08
N ASN A 359 17.74 -0.60 24.26
CA ASN A 359 18.73 0.27 24.91
C ASN A 359 20.04 0.36 24.11
N GLN A 360 20.31 -0.61 23.24
CA GLN A 360 21.41 -0.61 22.29
C GLN A 360 21.05 0.05 20.93
N GLY A 361 19.85 0.61 20.80
CA GLY A 361 19.38 1.29 19.59
C GLY A 361 18.77 0.37 18.53
N ILE A 362 18.51 -0.90 18.86
CA ILE A 362 17.91 -1.88 17.94
C ILE A 362 16.40 -1.87 18.11
N LEU A 363 15.67 -1.83 16.99
CA LEU A 363 14.20 -1.88 17.01
C LEU A 363 13.72 -3.30 17.31
N ALA A 364 13.66 -3.65 18.60
CA ALA A 364 13.29 -4.97 19.08
C ALA A 364 11.92 -5.01 19.75
N TYR A 365 11.24 -6.13 19.66
CA TYR A 365 9.97 -6.41 20.31
C TYR A 365 9.97 -7.80 20.94
N SER A 366 9.23 -7.98 22.03
CA SER A 366 8.90 -9.31 22.54
C SER A 366 7.61 -9.81 21.90
N PHE A 367 7.59 -11.07 21.48
CA PHE A 367 6.38 -11.68 20.95
C PHE A 367 5.42 -12.08 22.08
N ARG A 368 4.26 -11.41 22.12
CA ARG A 368 3.25 -11.58 23.16
C ARG A 368 2.70 -13.01 23.17
N GLY A 369 2.82 -13.70 24.30
CA GLY A 369 2.37 -15.09 24.48
C GLY A 369 3.38 -16.15 24.03
N GLY A 370 4.62 -15.74 23.73
CA GLY A 370 5.76 -16.64 23.53
C GLY A 370 5.63 -17.61 22.36
N PHE A 371 6.41 -18.69 22.42
CA PHE A 371 6.51 -19.70 21.38
C PHE A 371 5.17 -20.36 21.07
N LYS A 372 4.35 -20.64 22.09
CA LYS A 372 3.04 -21.28 21.90
C LYS A 372 2.14 -20.51 20.93
N ARG A 373 2.04 -19.19 21.12
CA ARG A 373 1.22 -18.32 20.27
C ARG A 373 1.91 -18.01 18.94
N LEU A 374 3.24 -17.95 18.94
CA LEU A 374 4.02 -17.77 17.71
C LEU A 374 3.79 -18.94 16.75
N ARG A 375 3.83 -20.17 17.27
CA ARG A 375 3.59 -21.41 16.51
C ARG A 375 2.21 -21.41 15.83
N GLU A 376 1.16 -20.97 16.52
CA GLU A 376 -0.18 -20.86 15.92
C GLU A 376 -0.21 -19.94 14.70
N LYS A 377 0.67 -18.92 14.64
CA LYS A 377 0.80 -18.04 13.47
C LYS A 377 1.60 -18.65 12.32
N PHE A 378 2.61 -19.47 12.62
CA PHE A 378 3.39 -20.18 11.59
C PHE A 378 2.68 -21.44 11.07
N CYS A 379 1.82 -22.08 11.87
CA CYS A 379 1.04 -23.26 11.49
C CYS A 379 -0.14 -22.98 10.52
N ILE A 380 -0.27 -21.77 9.97
CA ILE A 380 -1.18 -21.48 8.84
C ILE A 380 -0.47 -21.71 7.49
N VAL A 381 0.79 -22.13 7.49
CA VAL A 381 1.55 -22.48 6.28
C VAL A 381 2.13 -23.88 6.39
N ILE A 382 1.27 -24.91 6.29
CA ILE A 382 1.62 -26.23 5.75
C ILE A 382 0.51 -26.65 4.78
#